data_AF-A0A3D4QED8-F1
#
_entry.id   AF-A0A3D4QED8-F1
#
_cell.length_a   1.000
_cell.length_b   1.000
_cell.length_c   1.000
_cell.angle_alpha   90.00
_cell.angle_beta   90.00
_cell.angle_gamma   90.00
#
_symmetry.space_group_name_H-M   'P 1'
#
loop_
_entity.id
_entity.type
_entity.pdbx_description
1 polymer ?
#
loop_
_entity_poly.entity_id
_entity_poly.type
_entity_poly.pdbx_seq_one_letter_code
_entity_poly.pdbx_strand_id
1 'polypeptide(L)' 'MFTVVCFLEAPGATDRGAPTEEFTWFTGHAWNFAHCRACADHLGWRYTSDLDPPLFWGLIKDRLSSLSK' A
#
# COMPACT_ATOMS: atom_id res chain seq x y z
N MET A 1 13.16 3.82 -9.82
CA MET A 1 12.89 4.70 -8.66
C MET A 1 11.38 4.83 -8.52
N PHE A 2 10.80 4.70 -7.33
CA PHE A 2 9.38 4.91 -7.10
C PHE A 2 9.17 6.18 -6.27
N THR A 3 8.19 6.99 -6.63
CA THR A 3 7.64 7.99 -5.72
C THR A 3 6.45 7.38 -5.01
N VAL A 4 6.59 7.19 -3.70
CA VAL A 4 5.57 6.57 -2.85
C VAL A 4 4.88 7.65 -2.03
N VAL A 5 3.56 7.62 -2.01
CA VAL A 5 2.71 8.53 -1.22
C VAL A 5 1.93 7.71 -0.20
N CYS A 6 1.85 8.21 1.03
CA CYS A 6 1.18 7.53 2.13
C CYS A 6 -0.26 8.02 2.29
N PHE A 7 -1.20 7.07 2.41
CA PHE A 7 -2.62 7.33 2.64
C PHE A 7 -3.14 6.50 3.80
N LEU A 8 -4.01 7.06 4.63
CA LEU A 8 -4.72 6.29 5.66
C LEU A 8 -5.77 5.36 5.04
N GLU A 9 -6.41 5.79 3.96
CA GLU A 9 -7.43 5.04 3.25
C GLU A 9 -7.09 4.87 1.77
N ALA A 10 -7.38 3.68 1.23
CA ALA A 10 -7.21 3.38 -0.19
C ALA A 10 -8.38 2.52 -0.70
N PRO A 11 -9.58 3.11 -0.90
CA PRO A 11 -10.75 2.39 -1.42
C PRO A 11 -10.63 1.98 -2.90
N GLY A 12 -9.50 2.21 -3.55
CA GLY A 12 -9.20 1.60 -4.86
C GLY A 12 -8.35 0.33 -4.76
N ALA A 13 -7.79 0.05 -3.59
CA ALA A 13 -6.75 -0.96 -3.40
C ALA A 13 -7.21 -2.11 -2.50
N THR A 14 -6.75 -3.32 -2.78
CA THR A 14 -6.91 -4.50 -1.92
C THR A 14 -5.53 -5.07 -1.61
N ASP A 15 -5.38 -5.63 -0.42
CA ASP A 15 -4.13 -6.27 -0.05
C ASP A 15 -4.02 -7.70 -0.60
N ARG A 16 -2.80 -8.20 -0.75
CA ARG A 16 -2.51 -9.53 -1.26
C ARG A 16 -1.22 -10.10 -0.69
N GLY A 17 -1.32 -11.34 -0.22
CA GLY A 17 -0.21 -12.07 0.39
C GLY A 17 -0.10 -11.83 1.90
N ALA A 18 0.76 -12.62 2.55
CA ALA A 18 1.03 -12.46 3.97
C ALA A 18 1.90 -11.22 4.21
N PRO A 19 1.64 -10.42 5.26
CA PRO A 19 2.52 -9.33 5.66
C PRO A 19 3.92 -9.82 6.06
N THR A 20 4.95 -9.08 5.69
CA THR A 20 6.34 -9.31 6.11
C THR A 20 7.05 -8.00 6.42
N GLU A 21 7.99 -8.01 7.37
CA GLU A 21 8.86 -6.86 7.66
C GLU A 21 10.14 -6.87 6.79
N GLU A 22 10.35 -7.91 6.00
CA GLU A 22 11.52 -8.02 5.12
C GLU A 22 11.64 -6.80 4.21
N PHE A 23 12.79 -6.12 4.29
CA PHE A 23 13.09 -4.92 3.50
C PHE A 23 12.05 -3.79 3.62
N THR A 24 11.32 -3.72 4.73
CA THR A 24 10.36 -2.64 4.97
C THR A 24 11.04 -1.28 4.92
N TRP A 25 10.38 -0.29 4.31
CA TRP A 25 10.81 1.11 4.36
C TRP A 25 10.32 1.83 5.62
N PHE A 26 9.39 1.22 6.35
CA PHE A 26 8.79 1.78 7.56
C PHE A 26 9.03 0.81 8.71
N THR A 27 10.06 1.09 9.51
CA THR A 27 10.47 0.26 10.64
C THR A 27 9.27 -0.03 11.55
N GLY A 28 9.13 -1.29 11.97
CA GLY A 28 8.02 -1.76 12.81
C GLY A 28 6.70 -1.96 12.07
N HIS A 29 6.68 -1.83 10.73
CA HIS A 29 5.51 -2.12 9.91
C HIS A 29 5.81 -3.25 8.93
N ALA A 30 4.99 -4.30 9.02
CA ALA A 30 4.95 -5.36 8.02
C ALA A 30 4.17 -4.87 6.80
N TRP A 31 4.61 -5.24 5.61
CA TRP A 31 3.95 -4.91 4.36
C TRP A 31 3.45 -6.14 3.62
N ASN A 32 2.33 -5.99 2.91
CA ASN A 32 1.92 -6.89 1.83
C ASN A 32 1.50 -6.09 0.59
N PHE A 33 1.39 -6.75 -0.56
CA PHE A 33 1.12 -6.04 -1.82
C PHE A 33 -0.27 -5.39 -1.81
N ALA A 34 -0.35 -4.14 -2.26
CA ALA A 34 -1.60 -3.46 -2.57
C ALA A 34 -1.85 -3.51 -4.08
N HIS A 35 -2.96 -4.13 -4.49
CA HIS A 35 -3.38 -4.24 -5.88
C HIS A 35 -4.65 -3.43 -6.16
N CYS A 36 -4.81 -2.95 -7.39
CA CYS A 36 -6.04 -2.31 -7.82
C CYS A 36 -7.20 -3.30 -7.75
N ARG A 37 -8.31 -2.91 -7.11
CA ARG A 37 -9.51 -3.77 -7.03
C ARG A 37 -10.14 -4.07 -8.39
N ALA A 38 -9.99 -3.17 -9.37
CA ALA A 38 -10.62 -3.29 -10.67
C ALA A 38 -9.79 -4.10 -11.69
N CYS A 39 -8.47 -3.97 -11.67
CA CYS A 39 -7.59 -4.60 -12.68
C CYS A 39 -6.47 -5.46 -12.12
N ALA A 40 -6.37 -5.60 -10.79
CA ALA A 40 -5.31 -6.35 -10.10
C ALA A 40 -3.88 -5.83 -10.32
N ASP A 41 -3.69 -4.70 -11.00
CA ASP A 41 -2.37 -4.08 -11.15
C ASP A 41 -1.78 -3.71 -9.77
N HIS A 42 -0.48 -3.92 -9.61
CA HIS A 42 0.23 -3.57 -8.39
C HIS A 42 0.23 -2.03 -8.21
N LEU A 43 -0.41 -1.53 -7.15
CA LEU A 43 -0.45 -0.11 -6.82
C LEU A 43 0.59 0.31 -5.78
N GLY A 44 1.08 -0.63 -4.97
CA GLY A 44 2.08 -0.39 -3.95
C GLY A 44 1.94 -1.39 -2.81
N TRP A 45 1.94 -0.90 -1.57
CA TRP A 45 2.00 -1.74 -0.38
C TRP A 45 1.00 -1.28 0.67
N ARG A 46 0.42 -2.25 1.40
CA ARG A 46 -0.34 -2.02 2.63
C ARG A 46 0.59 -2.32 3.79
N TYR A 47 0.69 -1.38 4.73
CA TYR A 47 1.51 -1.49 5.93
C TYR A 47 0.62 -1.70 7.15
N THR A 48 1.01 -2.61 8.05
CA THR A 48 0.34 -2.89 9.32
C THR A 48 1.33 -3.03 10.47
N SER A 49 0.97 -2.53 11.64
CA SER A 49 1.76 -2.59 12.88
C SER A 49 0.87 -2.46 14.12
N ASP A 50 1.47 -2.64 15.30
CA ASP A 50 0.86 -2.25 16.58
C ASP A 50 1.18 -0.79 16.97
N LEU A 51 1.77 0.00 16.05
CA LEU A 51 2.11 1.41 16.24
C LEU A 51 0.95 2.33 15.81
N ASP A 52 1.13 3.64 15.93
CA ASP A 52 0.20 4.65 15.41
C ASP A 52 0.77 5.32 14.14
N PRO A 53 0.07 5.28 12.99
CA PRO A 53 -1.16 4.53 12.73
C PRO A 53 -0.90 3.02 12.62
N PRO A 54 -1.86 2.17 13.05
CA PRO A 54 -1.70 0.72 12.97
C PRO A 54 -1.80 0.20 11.52
N LEU A 55 -2.24 1.06 10.61
CA LEU A 55 -2.45 0.74 9.20
C LEU A 55 -2.32 1.99 8.34
N PHE A 56 -1.58 1.87 7.24
CA PHE A 56 -1.62 2.84 6.14
C PHE A 56 -1.22 2.18 4.81
N TRP A 57 -1.31 2.93 3.72
CA TRP A 57 -1.01 2.47 2.37
C TRP A 57 0.11 3.32 1.78
N GLY A 58 1.19 2.70 1.32
CA GLY A 58 2.23 3.33 0.52
C GLY A 58 2.01 3.03 -0.95
N LEU A 59 1.45 3.96 -1.71
CA LEU A 59 1.08 3.75 -3.11
C LEU A 59 2.01 4.50 -4.08
N ILE A 60 2.28 3.88 -5.22
CA ILE A 60 3.15 4.42 -6.27
C ILE A 60 2.39 5.51 -7.02
N LYS A 61 2.86 6.77 -6.92
CA LYS A 61 2.20 7.96 -7.47
C LYS A 61 1.78 7.80 -8.93
N ASP A 62 2.67 7.27 -9.76
CA ASP A 62 2.47 7.15 -11.22
C ASP A 62 1.47 6.05 -11.61
N ARG A 63 0.96 5.30 -10.62
CA ARG A 63 -0.05 4.25 -10.82
C ARG A 63 -1.44 4.65 -10.32
N LEU A 64 -1.60 5.91 -9.88
CA LEU A 64 -2.86 6.43 -9.35
C LEU A 64 -3.54 7.36 -10.34
N SER A 65 -4.87 7.26 -10.43
CA SER A 65 -5.72 8.24 -11.13
C SER A 65 -6.71 8.87 -10.16
N SER A 66 -7.01 10.15 -10.36
CA SER A 66 -8.10 10.84 -9.66
C SER A 66 -9.47 10.50 -10.23
N LEU A 67 -9.51 9.90 -11.43
CA LEU A 67 -10.74 9.43 -12.06
C LEU A 67 -11.09 8.06 -11.49
N SER A 68 -12.34 7.91 -11.05
CA SER A 68 -12.95 6.59 -10.90
C SER A 68 -13.07 5.96 -12.28
N LYS A 69 -12.51 4.76 -12.45
CA LYS A 69 -12.85 3.92 -13.60
C LYS A 69 -14.32 3.53 -13.57
#